data_AF-A0A4Q3EJR1-F1
#
_entry.id   AF-A0A4Q3EJR1-F1
#
_cell.length_a   1.000
_cell.length_b   1.000
_cell.length_c   1.000
_cell.angle_alpha   90.00
_cell.angle_beta   90.00
_cell.angle_gamma   90.00
#
_symmetry.space_group_name_H-M   'P 1'
#
loop_
_entity.id
_entity.type
_entity.pdbx_description
1 polymer ?
#
loop_
_entity_poly.entity_id
_entity_poly.type
_entity_poly.pdbx_seq_one_letter_code
_entity_poly.pdbx_strand_id
1 'polypeptide(L)' 'MKRNLLFLFAIFLSFTAFAQNRTVTGTVTDAKDGSTLPGVSVTVKEVPGIGTQTDASGHYSLS' A
#
# COMPACT_ATOMS: atom_id res chain seq x y z
N MET A 1 24.83 31.88 -4.28
CA MET A 1 25.15 30.44 -4.51
C MET A 1 24.33 29.51 -3.61
N LYS A 2 24.27 29.75 -2.29
CA LYS A 2 23.54 28.90 -1.31
C LYS A 2 22.04 28.71 -1.60
N ARG A 3 21.36 29.78 -2.07
CA ARG A 3 19.92 29.76 -2.41
C ARG A 3 19.60 28.86 -3.60
N ASN A 4 20.44 28.87 -4.63
CA ASN A 4 20.24 28.04 -5.82
C ASN A 4 20.49 26.56 -5.52
N LEU A 5 21.39 26.26 -4.57
CA LEU A 5 21.65 24.90 -4.12
C LEU A 5 20.44 24.28 -3.38
N LEU A 6 19.79 25.07 -2.52
CA LEU A 6 18.57 24.63 -1.82
C LEU A 6 17.41 24.33 -2.80
N PHE A 7 17.24 25.15 -3.83
CA PHE A 7 16.26 24.90 -4.89
C PHE A 7 16.56 23.62 -5.66
N LEU A 8 17.83 23.37 -6.01
CA LEU A 8 18.23 22.16 -6.72
C LEU A 8 18.02 20.89 -5.86
N PHE A 9 18.27 21.00 -4.55
CA PHE A 9 18.02 19.93 -3.59
C PHE A 9 16.52 19.62 -3.44
N ALA A 10 15.67 20.65 -3.36
CA ALA A 10 14.23 20.49 -3.30
C ALA A 10 13.67 19.78 -4.55
N ILE A 11 14.18 20.11 -5.75
CA ILE A 11 13.81 19.44 -7.00
C ILE A 11 14.17 17.94 -6.95
N PHE A 12 15.35 17.59 -6.44
CA PHE A 12 15.78 16.20 -6.31
C PHE A 12 14.93 15.40 -5.31
N LEU A 13 14.50 16.02 -4.19
CA LEU A 13 13.61 15.36 -3.23
C LEU A 13 12.20 15.11 -3.80
N SER A 14 11.70 15.97 -4.69
CA SER A 14 10.39 15.78 -5.31
C SER A 14 10.29 14.49 -6.12
N PHE A 15 11.41 13.99 -6.67
CA PHE A 15 11.44 12.73 -7.41
C PHE A 15 11.31 11.48 -6.53
N THR A 16 11.62 11.56 -5.23
CA THR A 16 11.50 10.41 -4.31
C THR A 16 10.07 10.21 -3.81
N ALA A 17 9.21 11.23 -3.91
CA ALA A 17 7.80 11.16 -3.51
C ALA A 17 6.98 10.17 -4.35
N PHE A 18 7.35 9.95 -5.62
CA PHE A 18 6.62 9.05 -6.52
C PHE A 18 6.81 7.56 -6.19
N ALA A 19 7.76 7.19 -5.31
CA ALA A 19 8.02 5.79 -4.95
C ALA A 19 7.26 5.30 -3.69
N GLN A 20 6.55 6.19 -3.00
CA GLN A 20 5.94 5.90 -1.68
C GLN A 20 4.66 5.07 -1.76
N ASN A 21 3.89 5.17 -2.86
CA ASN A 21 2.65 4.40 -3.02
C ASN A 21 2.92 3.05 -3.68
N ARG A 22 3.13 2.01 -2.86
CA ARG A 22 3.16 0.62 -3.32
C ARG A 22 1.85 -0.04 -2.94
N THR A 23 0.93 -0.11 -3.90
CA THR A 23 -0.33 -0.82 -3.69
C THR A 23 -0.12 -2.32 -3.82
N VAL A 24 -0.38 -3.04 -2.73
CA VAL A 24 -0.48 -4.50 -2.67
C VAL A 24 -1.93 -4.89 -2.86
N THR A 25 -2.21 -5.70 -3.87
CA THR A 25 -3.55 -6.22 -4.15
C THR A 25 -3.56 -7.74 -4.13
N GLY A 26 -4.72 -8.32 -3.85
CA GLY A 26 -4.90 -9.76 -3.90
C GLY A 26 -6.33 -10.18 -3.58
N THR A 27 -6.55 -11.48 -3.48
CA THR A 27 -7.84 -12.09 -3.11
C THR A 27 -7.61 -13.06 -1.97
N VAL A 28 -8.50 -13.04 -0.98
CA VAL A 28 -8.48 -14.00 0.13
C VAL A 28 -9.47 -15.12 -0.15
N THR A 29 -9.01 -16.36 -0.06
CA THR A 29 -9.82 -17.56 -0.29
C THR A 29 -9.66 -18.56 0.85
N ASP A 30 -10.70 -19.35 1.10
CA ASP A 30 -10.64 -20.47 2.05
C ASP A 30 -9.77 -21.60 1.48
N ALA A 31 -8.97 -22.22 2.34
CA ALA A 31 -8.00 -23.24 1.93
C ALA A 31 -8.63 -24.61 1.60
N LYS A 32 -9.87 -24.87 2.05
CA LYS A 32 -10.53 -26.18 1.90
C LYS A 32 -11.36 -26.26 0.63
N ASP A 33 -12.07 -25.18 0.29
CA ASP A 33 -13.02 -25.15 -0.83
C ASP A 33 -12.71 -24.09 -1.89
N GLY A 34 -11.74 -23.20 -1.64
CA GLY A 34 -11.34 -22.15 -2.58
C GLY A 34 -12.37 -21.01 -2.70
N SER A 35 -13.39 -20.97 -1.84
CA SER A 35 -14.38 -19.89 -1.82
C SER A 35 -13.72 -18.57 -1.41
N THR A 36 -14.21 -17.45 -1.95
CA THR A 36 -13.72 -16.12 -1.59
C THR A 36 -14.23 -15.70 -0.21
N LEU A 37 -13.38 -15.02 0.56
CA LEU A 37 -13.69 -14.61 1.93
C LEU A 37 -13.94 -13.09 1.99
N PRO A 38 -15.20 -12.64 1.97
CA PRO A 38 -15.54 -11.24 2.12
C PRO A 38 -15.50 -10.79 3.58
N GLY A 39 -15.16 -9.52 3.82
CA GLY A 39 -15.20 -8.91 5.15
C GLY A 39 -14.05 -9.30 6.10
N VAL A 40 -13.02 -9.99 5.62
CA VAL A 40 -11.86 -10.34 6.46
C VAL A 40 -10.89 -9.18 6.57
N SER A 41 -10.22 -9.06 7.72
CA SER A 41 -9.22 -8.02 7.97
C SER A 41 -7.84 -8.46 7.50
N VAL A 42 -7.19 -7.64 6.68
CA VAL A 42 -5.83 -7.83 6.18
C VAL A 42 -4.94 -6.74 6.79
N THR A 43 -3.86 -7.10 7.48
CA THR A 43 -2.96 -6.14 8.15
C THR A 43 -1.50 -6.42 7.84
N VAL A 44 -0.69 -5.37 7.72
CA VAL A 44 0.76 -5.53 7.53
C VAL A 44 1.44 -5.80 8.86
N LYS A 45 2.04 -6.97 9.02
CA LYS A 45 2.70 -7.37 10.26
C LYS A 45 3.81 -6.40 10.70
N GLU A 46 4.56 -5.88 9.73
CA GLU A 46 5.71 -5.01 9.97
C GLU A 46 5.34 -3.54 10.17
N VAL A 47 4.11 -3.14 9.81
CA VAL A 47 3.67 -1.73 9.90
C VAL A 47 2.37 -1.62 10.71
N PRO A 48 2.46 -1.22 11.99
CA PRO A 48 1.29 -1.04 12.84
C PRO A 48 0.32 0.00 12.25
N GLY A 49 -0.98 -0.33 12.26
CA GLY A 49 -2.04 0.58 11.81
C GLY A 49 -2.33 0.56 10.30
N ILE A 50 -1.53 -0.15 9.50
CA ILE A 50 -1.83 -0.38 8.08
C ILE A 50 -2.63 -1.68 7.94
N GLY A 51 -3.89 -1.54 7.54
CA GLY A 51 -4.77 -2.65 7.23
C GLY A 51 -5.96 -2.23 6.36
N THR A 52 -6.58 -3.23 5.75
CA THR A 52 -7.76 -3.08 4.89
C THR A 52 -8.70 -4.26 5.10
N GLN A 53 -9.93 -4.15 4.61
CA GLN A 53 -10.91 -5.23 4.65
C GLN A 53 -11.20 -5.72 3.23
N THR A 54 -11.39 -7.03 3.06
CA THR A 54 -11.78 -7.58 1.76
C THR A 54 -13.20 -7.19 1.37
N ASP A 55 -13.41 -6.96 0.07
CA ASP A 55 -14.73 -6.66 -0.51
C ASP A 55 -15.61 -7.92 -0.66
N ALA A 56 -16.77 -7.77 -1.30
CA ALA A 56 -17.74 -8.86 -1.52
C ALA A 56 -17.19 -10.03 -2.36
N SER A 57 -16.16 -9.80 -3.17
CA SER A 57 -15.48 -10.82 -3.97
C SER A 57 -14.18 -11.30 -3.31
N GLY A 58 -13.91 -10.90 -2.06
CA GLY A 58 -12.71 -11.29 -1.32
C GLY A 58 -11.45 -10.54 -1.75
N HIS A 59 -11.57 -9.53 -2.61
CA HIS A 59 -10.44 -8.73 -3.06
C HIS A 59 -10.04 -7.70 -2.01
N TYR A 60 -8.74 -7.44 -1.90
CA TYR A 60 -8.19 -6.37 -1.09
C TYR A 60 -7.20 -5.52 -1.91
N SER A 61 -7.08 -4.27 -1.49
CA SER A 61 -6.08 -3.31 -1.99
C SER A 61 -5.56 -2.52 -0.80
N LEU A 62 -4.24 -2.49 -0.65
CA LEU A 62 -3.54 -1.90 0.49
C LEU A 62 -2.38 -1.06 -0.03
N SER A 63 -2.37 0.24 0.27
CA SER A 63 -1.35 1.20 -0.20
C SER A 63 -0.46 1.70 0.94
#